data_AF-A0A3E0N3B0-F1
#
_entry.id   AF-A0A3E0N3B0-F1
#
_cell.length_a   1.000
_cell.length_b   1.000
_cell.length_c   1.000
_cell.angle_alpha   90.00
_cell.angle_beta   90.00
_cell.angle_gamma   90.00
#
_symmetry.space_group_name_H-M   'P 1'
#
loop_
_entity.id
_entity.type
_entity.pdbx_description
1 polymer ?
#
loop_
_entity_poly.entity_id
_entity_poly.type
_entity_poly.pdbx_seq_one_letter_code
_entity_poly.pdbx_strand_id
1 'polypeptide(L)'
;MRFMTQESERQDGLRRWRSRYLTGALALLALAASLLLAAPSWAAAVIFNTGDVNTATLALGVNDEGSLNVADPFGVFSPTPNVVVTGLTHIGVGDAISPGCLCEGWGVSGTHVGSGVAHTGFANEHFGGATGLTVGSFVTDAASGTGSTAVSVTSLSSLPSLTIEQAYAPSSIVPSALFENRVTITNTTGSAIDDLRYVRVLDWDVPPTVFSETVSILGVETTTALEHSHNNGFVTPNPLDPIAPTDALTPATLDVSFTDLNTIDHGAYFQFNFGTLADGETREFSVFYGAALGEAAADAAVAAEGLELYSYGQHHADPLGGTPATFIFGFKDVGGSPPNPVPEPSTYVMAALGLIGLTSYRLRRRR
;
A
#
# COMPACT_ATOMS: atom_id res chain seq x y z
N MET A 1 -70.17 -28.36 58.47
CA MET A 1 -69.55 -29.49 57.74
C MET A 1 -69.47 -29.14 56.27
N ARG A 2 -68.42 -28.40 55.87
CA ARG A 2 -68.19 -28.00 54.47
C ARG A 2 -66.71 -27.63 54.32
N PHE A 3 -65.84 -28.60 54.56
CA PHE A 3 -64.40 -28.45 54.50
C PHE A 3 -63.79 -29.81 54.19
N MET A 4 -63.68 -30.15 52.90
CA MET A 4 -62.80 -31.20 52.36
C MET A 4 -63.06 -31.34 50.86
N THR A 5 -62.71 -30.33 50.05
CA THR A 5 -62.65 -30.43 48.58
C THR A 5 -61.86 -29.28 47.93
N GLN A 6 -61.02 -28.56 48.69
CA GLN A 6 -60.28 -27.40 48.16
C GLN A 6 -58.77 -27.47 48.40
N GLU A 7 -58.26 -28.66 48.73
CA GLU A 7 -56.85 -28.84 49.10
C GLU A 7 -56.07 -29.77 48.14
N SER A 8 -56.75 -30.60 47.34
CA SER A 8 -56.07 -31.41 46.30
C SER A 8 -55.82 -30.64 44.99
N GLU A 9 -56.64 -29.65 44.64
CA GLU A 9 -56.41 -28.82 43.44
C GLU A 9 -55.26 -27.80 43.63
N ARG A 10 -54.90 -27.49 44.87
CA ARG A 10 -53.79 -26.56 45.18
C ARG A 10 -52.40 -27.21 45.06
N GLN A 11 -52.33 -28.54 45.15
CA GLN A 11 -51.08 -29.30 45.08
C GLN A 11 -50.66 -29.61 43.62
N ASP A 12 -51.60 -29.71 42.68
CA ASP A 12 -51.30 -29.96 41.26
C ASP A 12 -50.91 -28.69 40.47
N GLY A 13 -51.35 -27.51 40.92
CA GLY A 13 -50.89 -26.23 40.37
C GLY A 13 -49.43 -25.91 40.67
N LEU A 14 -48.93 -26.33 41.84
CA LEU A 14 -47.56 -26.07 42.28
C LEU A 14 -46.52 -27.04 41.69
N ARG A 15 -46.93 -28.25 41.26
CA ARG A 15 -46.07 -29.17 40.52
C ARG A 15 -45.91 -28.80 39.04
N ARG A 16 -46.92 -28.16 38.41
CA ARG A 16 -46.81 -27.68 37.03
C ARG A 16 -46.05 -26.35 36.89
N TRP A 17 -45.94 -25.56 37.97
CA TRP A 17 -45.16 -24.32 37.97
C TRP A 17 -43.65 -24.53 38.13
N ARG A 18 -43.23 -25.63 38.78
CA ARG A 18 -41.81 -25.98 38.96
C ARG A 18 -41.14 -26.64 37.75
N SER A 19 -41.90 -26.95 36.68
CA SER A 19 -41.38 -27.61 35.46
C SER A 19 -41.17 -26.65 34.28
N ARG A 20 -41.43 -25.34 34.42
CA ARG A 20 -41.29 -24.37 33.32
C ARG A 20 -40.30 -23.22 33.56
N TYR A 21 -39.60 -23.24 34.71
CA TYR A 21 -38.55 -22.26 35.02
C TYR A 21 -37.20 -22.90 35.39
N LEU A 22 -37.00 -24.17 35.02
CA LEU A 22 -35.72 -24.89 35.20
C LEU A 22 -35.04 -25.26 33.86
N THR A 23 -35.54 -24.72 32.74
CA THR A 23 -34.92 -24.82 31.41
C THR A 23 -34.56 -23.44 30.83
N GLY A 24 -34.38 -22.43 31.69
CA GLY A 24 -34.07 -21.05 31.26
C GLY A 24 -32.95 -20.36 32.04
N ALA A 25 -32.20 -21.08 32.89
CA ALA A 25 -31.18 -20.50 33.76
C ALA A 25 -29.86 -21.29 33.80
N LEU A 26 -29.61 -22.14 32.79
CA LEU A 26 -28.39 -22.98 32.69
C LEU A 26 -27.82 -23.00 31.26
N ALA A 27 -27.95 -21.88 30.53
CA ALA A 27 -27.34 -21.66 29.22
C ALA A 27 -26.87 -20.20 29.05
N LEU A 28 -26.34 -19.59 30.11
CA LEU A 28 -25.79 -18.23 30.09
C LEU A 28 -24.47 -18.11 30.89
N LEU A 29 -23.76 -19.23 31.06
CA LEU A 29 -22.48 -19.30 31.79
C LEU A 29 -21.42 -20.21 31.13
N ALA A 30 -21.56 -20.52 29.83
CA ALA A 30 -20.56 -21.32 29.11
C ALA A 30 -20.52 -21.03 27.60
N LEU A 31 -20.47 -19.75 27.21
CA LEU A 31 -20.09 -19.35 25.84
C LEU A 31 -19.35 -18.00 25.83
N ALA A 32 -18.34 -17.86 26.70
CA ALA A 32 -17.40 -16.73 26.69
C ALA A 32 -15.98 -17.21 27.02
N ALA A 33 -15.63 -18.41 26.58
CA ALA A 33 -14.30 -18.99 26.76
C ALA A 33 -13.95 -19.81 25.51
N SER A 34 -13.63 -19.09 24.43
CA SER A 34 -13.03 -19.49 23.14
C SER A 34 -13.67 -18.60 22.06
N LEU A 35 -13.03 -17.67 21.36
CA LEU A 35 -11.64 -17.53 20.96
C LEU A 35 -11.11 -16.13 21.36
N LEU A 36 -10.35 -16.04 22.44
CA LEU A 36 -9.11 -15.26 22.35
C LEU A 36 -8.15 -16.20 21.63
N LEU A 37 -8.26 -16.24 20.30
CA LEU A 37 -7.05 -16.51 19.54
C LEU A 37 -6.14 -15.35 19.94
N ALA A 38 -5.14 -15.64 20.76
CA ALA A 38 -3.91 -14.89 20.67
C ALA A 38 -3.50 -15.03 19.21
N ALA A 39 -3.95 -14.09 18.38
CA ALA A 39 -3.39 -13.91 17.06
C ALA A 39 -1.89 -13.78 17.35
N PRO A 40 -1.02 -14.60 16.74
CA PRO A 40 0.38 -14.23 16.71
C PRO A 40 0.43 -12.75 16.29
N SER A 41 0.95 -11.90 17.18
CA SER A 41 1.21 -10.50 16.85
C SER A 41 2.41 -10.54 15.91
N TRP A 42 2.15 -10.83 14.62
CA TRP A 42 3.20 -10.73 13.63
C TRP A 42 3.50 -9.24 13.48
N ALA A 43 4.72 -8.85 13.82
CA ALA A 43 5.25 -7.49 13.65
C ALA A 43 5.56 -7.15 12.17
N ALA A 44 5.10 -8.01 11.24
CA ALA A 44 5.31 -7.92 9.80
C ALA A 44 4.50 -9.00 9.06
N ALA A 45 4.34 -8.88 7.75
CA ALA A 45 3.74 -9.90 6.90
C ALA A 45 4.46 -9.98 5.54
N VAL A 46 4.43 -11.16 4.92
CA VAL A 46 4.70 -11.29 3.49
C VAL A 46 3.37 -11.60 2.81
N ILE A 47 2.99 -10.79 1.83
CA ILE A 47 1.78 -10.93 1.04
C ILE A 47 2.11 -11.36 -0.39
N PHE A 48 1.19 -12.10 -1.00
CA PHE A 48 1.32 -12.67 -2.33
C PHE A 48 0.22 -12.15 -3.23
N ASN A 49 0.53 -11.93 -4.51
CA ASN A 49 -0.44 -11.35 -5.43
C ASN A 49 -1.65 -12.27 -5.72
N THR A 50 -1.49 -13.58 -5.50
CA THR A 50 -2.56 -14.58 -5.56
C THR A 50 -3.09 -14.99 -4.19
N GLY A 51 -2.51 -14.48 -3.10
CA GLY A 51 -2.76 -14.93 -1.74
C GLY A 51 -2.15 -16.29 -1.38
N ASP A 52 -1.48 -16.97 -2.33
CA ASP A 52 -0.89 -18.31 -2.13
C ASP A 52 0.51 -18.38 -2.74
N VAL A 53 1.50 -18.64 -1.88
CA VAL A 53 2.92 -18.78 -2.24
C VAL A 53 3.19 -19.73 -3.42
N ASN A 54 2.37 -20.77 -3.60
CA ASN A 54 2.59 -21.78 -4.64
C ASN A 54 2.11 -21.35 -6.03
N THR A 55 1.25 -20.33 -6.09
CA THR A 55 0.68 -19.83 -7.35
C THR A 55 1.08 -18.39 -7.64
N ALA A 56 1.68 -17.72 -6.64
CA ALA A 56 2.12 -16.36 -6.73
C ALA A 56 3.21 -16.18 -7.78
N THR A 57 3.23 -14.99 -8.36
CA THR A 57 4.34 -14.50 -9.20
C THR A 57 5.04 -13.33 -8.54
N LEU A 58 4.38 -12.64 -7.62
CA LEU A 58 4.92 -11.52 -6.86
C LEU A 58 4.70 -11.74 -5.36
N ALA A 59 5.68 -11.28 -4.58
CA ALA A 59 5.59 -11.20 -3.12
C ALA A 59 6.05 -9.82 -2.64
N LEU A 60 5.44 -9.35 -1.55
CA LEU A 60 5.77 -8.09 -0.91
C LEU A 60 5.90 -8.30 0.60
N GLY A 61 7.04 -7.95 1.19
CA GLY A 61 7.23 -7.97 2.65
C GLY A 61 6.93 -6.61 3.26
N VAL A 62 5.95 -6.55 4.16
CA VAL A 62 5.44 -5.33 4.82
C VAL A 62 5.65 -5.42 6.34
N ASN A 63 6.39 -4.49 6.93
CA ASN A 63 6.58 -4.37 8.38
C ASN A 63 5.32 -3.78 9.07
N ASP A 64 5.20 -3.89 10.39
CA ASP A 64 4.00 -3.47 11.12
C ASP A 64 3.75 -1.95 11.11
N GLU A 65 4.80 -1.15 10.90
CA GLU A 65 4.72 0.30 10.64
C GLU A 65 4.53 0.66 9.15
N GLY A 66 4.49 -0.35 8.27
CA GLY A 66 4.17 -0.19 6.86
C GLY A 66 5.34 0.25 5.96
N SER A 67 6.59 0.18 6.43
CA SER A 67 7.75 0.08 5.53
C SER A 67 7.84 -1.33 4.92
N LEU A 68 8.68 -1.51 3.91
CA LEU A 68 8.95 -2.81 3.30
C LEU A 68 10.25 -3.43 3.81
N ASN A 69 10.59 -4.61 3.30
CA ASN A 69 11.75 -5.43 3.64
C ASN A 69 11.59 -6.19 4.97
N VAL A 70 10.90 -7.32 4.90
CA VAL A 70 10.61 -8.21 6.04
C VAL A 70 11.50 -9.43 5.98
N ALA A 71 11.97 -9.93 7.11
CA ALA A 71 12.66 -11.22 7.16
C ALA A 71 11.81 -12.33 6.51
N ASP A 72 12.30 -12.95 5.44
CA ASP A 72 11.62 -14.02 4.67
C ASP A 72 11.43 -15.26 5.57
N PRO A 73 10.22 -15.51 6.10
CA PRO A 73 9.99 -16.63 6.98
C PRO A 73 9.83 -17.95 6.21
N PHE A 74 9.76 -17.89 4.87
CA PHE A 74 9.59 -19.07 4.01
C PHE A 74 10.92 -19.55 3.44
N GLY A 75 11.92 -18.66 3.35
CA GLY A 75 13.21 -18.95 2.71
C GLY A 75 13.04 -19.33 1.24
N VAL A 76 12.01 -18.78 0.58
CA VAL A 76 11.58 -19.17 -0.77
C VAL A 76 12.21 -18.27 -1.83
N PHE A 77 12.61 -17.05 -1.48
CA PHE A 77 12.75 -15.98 -2.48
C PHE A 77 14.19 -15.56 -2.80
N SER A 78 15.20 -16.13 -2.14
CA SER A 78 16.60 -15.74 -2.40
C SER A 78 17.34 -16.69 -3.36
N PRO A 79 17.76 -16.22 -4.56
CA PRO A 79 18.69 -16.96 -5.42
C PRO A 79 20.15 -16.89 -4.90
N THR A 80 20.44 -15.95 -4.00
CA THR A 80 21.74 -15.78 -3.34
C THR A 80 21.74 -16.44 -1.97
N PRO A 81 22.69 -17.33 -1.65
CA PRO A 81 22.82 -17.79 -0.27
C PRO A 81 23.03 -16.58 0.65
N ASN A 82 22.21 -16.45 1.70
CA ASN A 82 22.27 -15.46 2.79
C ASN A 82 21.42 -14.17 2.66
N VAL A 83 20.53 -14.01 1.68
CA VAL A 83 19.47 -12.99 1.78
C VAL A 83 18.22 -13.66 2.34
N VAL A 84 17.78 -13.23 3.51
CA VAL A 84 16.66 -13.81 4.27
C VAL A 84 15.57 -12.75 4.42
N VAL A 85 15.36 -11.94 3.38
CA VAL A 85 14.46 -10.78 3.38
C VAL A 85 13.62 -10.82 2.12
N THR A 86 12.33 -10.48 2.26
CA THR A 86 11.38 -10.23 1.18
C THR A 86 11.08 -8.74 1.17
N GLY A 87 11.52 -8.05 0.13
CA GLY A 87 11.13 -6.70 -0.22
C GLY A 87 10.01 -6.77 -1.26
N LEU A 88 10.33 -6.35 -2.49
CA LEU A 88 9.51 -6.51 -3.70
C LEU A 88 10.13 -7.61 -4.55
N THR A 89 9.53 -8.79 -4.49
CA THR A 89 10.05 -10.00 -5.14
C THR A 89 9.22 -10.36 -6.36
N HIS A 90 9.89 -10.58 -7.50
CA HIS A 90 9.34 -11.39 -8.59
C HIS A 90 9.82 -12.83 -8.47
N ILE A 91 8.88 -13.76 -8.25
CA ILE A 91 9.17 -15.17 -8.02
C ILE A 91 9.81 -15.76 -9.28
N GLY A 92 10.99 -16.39 -9.12
CA GLY A 92 11.79 -16.93 -10.22
C GLY A 92 12.80 -15.94 -10.83
N VAL A 93 12.73 -14.66 -10.49
CA VAL A 93 13.73 -13.63 -10.89
C VAL A 93 14.55 -13.19 -9.68
N GLY A 94 13.89 -12.79 -8.59
CA GLY A 94 14.52 -12.35 -7.35
C GLY A 94 13.83 -11.11 -6.76
N ASP A 95 14.41 -10.62 -5.68
CA ASP A 95 14.01 -9.38 -5.00
C ASP A 95 14.78 -8.18 -5.53
N ALA A 96 14.10 -7.03 -5.67
CA ALA A 96 14.66 -5.83 -6.28
C ALA A 96 14.89 -4.65 -5.33
N ILE A 97 14.66 -4.78 -4.01
CA ILE A 97 14.79 -3.64 -3.07
C ILE A 97 15.38 -4.01 -1.70
N SER A 98 15.64 -5.29 -1.44
CA SER A 98 16.21 -5.80 -0.19
C SER A 98 17.70 -6.20 -0.24
N PRO A 99 18.33 -6.48 -1.40
CA PRO A 99 19.78 -6.61 -1.45
C PRO A 99 20.47 -5.30 -0.97
N GLY A 100 21.77 -5.37 -0.65
CA GLY A 100 22.56 -4.19 -0.27
C GLY A 100 22.19 -3.57 1.08
N CYS A 101 21.09 -2.81 1.08
CA CYS A 101 20.51 -2.17 2.23
C CYS A 101 18.98 -2.32 2.24
N LEU A 102 18.39 -2.28 3.44
CA LEU A 102 16.93 -2.26 3.60
C LEU A 102 16.43 -0.81 3.46
N CYS A 103 16.73 -0.18 2.32
CA CYS A 103 16.58 1.26 2.08
C CYS A 103 15.19 1.68 1.59
N GLU A 104 14.22 0.78 1.62
CA GLU A 104 12.82 1.15 1.40
C GLU A 104 12.24 1.84 2.64
N GLY A 105 11.56 2.96 2.44
CA GLY A 105 10.91 3.63 3.55
C GLY A 105 9.94 4.73 3.17
N TRP A 106 9.30 5.27 4.21
CA TRP A 106 8.28 6.30 4.09
C TRP A 106 8.32 7.27 5.26
N GLY A 107 7.79 8.47 5.06
CA GLY A 107 7.65 9.44 6.13
C GLY A 107 6.51 10.42 5.89
N VAL A 108 6.07 11.05 6.97
CA VAL A 108 5.01 12.06 6.96
C VAL A 108 5.39 13.19 7.90
N SER A 109 5.11 14.42 7.50
CA SER A 109 5.28 15.59 8.36
C SER A 109 4.18 16.61 8.15
N GLY A 110 4.04 17.53 9.10
CA GLY A 110 3.13 18.65 8.98
C GLY A 110 3.23 19.59 10.17
N THR A 111 2.80 20.83 9.97
CA THR A 111 2.80 21.89 10.97
C THR A 111 1.41 22.04 11.58
N HIS A 112 1.28 21.75 12.87
CA HIS A 112 0.00 21.90 13.56
C HIS A 112 -0.30 23.39 13.79
N VAL A 113 -1.32 23.93 13.11
CA VAL A 113 -1.59 25.38 13.05
C VAL A 113 -1.85 25.97 14.45
N GLY A 114 -2.55 25.25 15.33
CA GLY A 114 -2.85 25.73 16.68
C GLY A 114 -1.62 25.94 17.56
N SER A 115 -0.50 25.27 17.27
CA SER A 115 0.76 25.39 18.03
C SER A 115 1.89 26.03 17.24
N GLY A 116 1.82 26.03 15.91
CA GLY A 116 2.90 26.42 15.01
C GLY A 116 4.10 25.44 15.03
N VAL A 117 3.93 24.24 15.58
CA VAL A 117 5.00 23.24 15.72
C VAL A 117 4.93 22.26 14.55
N ALA A 118 6.08 22.01 13.92
CA ALA A 118 6.24 20.96 12.92
C ALA A 118 6.43 19.60 13.61
N HIS A 119 5.74 18.59 13.10
CA HIS A 119 5.80 17.21 13.56
C HIS A 119 6.22 16.32 12.39
N THR A 120 6.98 15.26 12.67
CA THR A 120 7.43 14.28 11.67
C THR A 120 7.48 12.89 12.28
N GLY A 121 7.33 11.89 11.42
CA GLY A 121 7.56 10.49 11.73
C GLY A 121 7.84 9.73 10.44
N PHE A 122 8.72 8.75 10.50
CA PHE A 122 9.16 7.98 9.35
C PHE A 122 9.57 6.57 9.74
N ALA A 123 9.65 5.67 8.76
CA ALA A 123 10.11 4.31 8.94
C ALA A 123 10.95 3.87 7.74
N ASN A 124 12.13 3.32 8.04
CA ASN A 124 13.04 2.70 7.08
C ASN A 124 14.07 1.87 7.85
N GLU A 125 14.19 0.58 7.51
CA GLU A 125 15.03 -0.35 8.26
C GLU A 125 16.53 0.00 8.21
N HIS A 126 17.02 0.59 7.10
CA HIS A 126 18.39 1.10 7.02
C HIS A 126 18.65 2.23 8.03
N PHE A 127 17.63 3.03 8.33
CA PHE A 127 17.70 4.13 9.30
C PHE A 127 17.24 3.74 10.72
N GLY A 128 17.19 2.43 11.01
CA GLY A 128 16.86 1.92 12.34
C GLY A 128 15.38 1.70 12.60
N GLY A 129 14.56 1.60 11.54
CA GLY A 129 13.13 1.31 11.60
C GLY A 129 12.29 2.57 11.86
N ALA A 130 11.22 2.42 12.65
CA ALA A 130 10.28 3.50 12.96
C ALA A 130 10.88 4.56 13.90
N THR A 131 10.85 5.82 13.47
CA THR A 131 11.22 7.00 14.29
C THR A 131 10.07 8.01 14.30
N GLY A 132 9.68 8.48 15.50
CA GLY A 132 8.60 9.46 15.63
C GLY A 132 7.20 8.93 15.29
N LEU A 133 7.07 7.60 15.13
CA LEU A 133 5.83 6.90 14.86
C LEU A 133 5.42 6.01 16.03
N THR A 134 4.11 5.82 16.18
CA THR A 134 3.53 4.80 17.05
C THR A 134 2.60 3.93 16.25
N VAL A 135 2.89 2.62 16.20
CA VAL A 135 2.04 1.61 15.56
C VAL A 135 0.82 1.37 16.44
N GLY A 136 -0.36 1.67 15.90
CA GLY A 136 -1.64 1.45 16.57
C GLY A 136 -2.19 0.05 16.31
N SER A 137 -2.08 -0.44 15.07
CA SER A 137 -2.47 -1.78 14.70
C SER A 137 -1.78 -2.26 13.42
N PHE A 138 -1.57 -3.56 13.32
CA PHE A 138 -1.22 -4.24 12.10
C PHE A 138 -2.11 -5.46 11.91
N VAL A 139 -2.80 -5.54 10.78
CA VAL A 139 -3.74 -6.62 10.45
C VAL A 139 -3.35 -7.21 9.11
N THR A 140 -3.24 -8.53 9.04
CA THR A 140 -2.96 -9.24 7.80
C THR A 140 -3.83 -10.50 7.70
N ASP A 141 -4.20 -10.85 6.47
CA ASP A 141 -4.81 -12.15 6.15
C ASP A 141 -3.75 -13.26 5.99
N ALA A 142 -2.46 -12.93 6.06
CA ALA A 142 -1.35 -13.89 5.99
C ALA A 142 -1.19 -14.75 7.26
N ALA A 143 -2.27 -14.97 8.03
CA ALA A 143 -2.25 -15.86 9.18
C ALA A 143 -1.85 -17.27 8.70
N SER A 144 -0.66 -17.74 9.11
CA SER A 144 0.03 -18.96 8.66
C SER A 144 0.84 -18.88 7.36
N GLY A 145 1.11 -17.67 6.88
CA GLY A 145 2.14 -17.40 5.89
C GLY A 145 1.70 -17.47 4.44
N THR A 146 0.41 -17.33 4.19
CA THR A 146 -0.17 -17.16 2.85
C THR A 146 -1.31 -16.17 2.99
N GLY A 147 -1.16 -14.99 2.40
CA GLY A 147 -2.17 -13.93 2.41
C GLY A 147 -1.92 -12.95 1.29
N SER A 148 -2.87 -12.05 1.09
CA SER A 148 -2.85 -11.05 0.02
C SER A 148 -2.85 -9.62 0.55
N THR A 149 -3.11 -9.42 1.83
CA THR A 149 -3.36 -8.09 2.42
C THR A 149 -2.56 -7.85 3.70
N ALA A 150 -2.15 -6.60 3.88
CA ALA A 150 -1.57 -6.10 5.12
C ALA A 150 -2.04 -4.66 5.33
N VAL A 151 -2.53 -4.35 6.52
CA VAL A 151 -3.01 -3.01 6.88
C VAL A 151 -2.25 -2.56 8.12
N SER A 152 -1.43 -1.53 7.97
CA SER A 152 -0.74 -0.84 9.06
C SER A 152 -1.47 0.46 9.38
N VAL A 153 -1.71 0.72 10.66
CA VAL A 153 -2.21 2.01 11.15
C VAL A 153 -1.20 2.56 12.14
N THR A 154 -0.66 3.73 11.81
CA THR A 154 0.32 4.45 12.62
C THR A 154 -0.17 5.84 12.96
N SER A 155 0.52 6.51 13.88
CA SER A 155 0.32 7.92 14.21
C SER A 155 1.67 8.57 14.51
N LEU A 156 1.74 9.89 14.37
CA LEU A 156 2.92 10.63 14.85
C LEU A 156 2.96 10.58 16.37
N SER A 157 4.07 10.13 16.97
CA SER A 157 4.19 10.04 18.44
C SER A 157 4.04 11.40 19.13
N SER A 158 4.43 12.48 18.45
CA SER A 158 4.32 13.85 18.94
C SER A 158 2.98 14.52 18.60
N LEU A 159 2.15 13.89 17.76
CA LEU A 159 0.82 14.36 17.36
C LEU A 159 -0.11 13.15 17.06
N PRO A 160 -0.52 12.39 18.09
CA PRO A 160 -1.14 11.06 17.91
C PRO A 160 -2.48 11.06 17.17
N SER A 161 -3.11 12.23 17.04
CA SER A 161 -4.37 12.42 16.32
C SER A 161 -4.17 12.74 14.82
N LEU A 162 -2.94 12.72 14.33
CA LEU A 162 -2.63 12.62 12.90
C LEU A 162 -2.26 11.15 12.62
N THR A 163 -3.17 10.42 11.99
CA THR A 163 -3.06 8.98 11.76
C THR A 163 -2.80 8.67 10.29
N ILE A 164 -2.02 7.62 10.04
CA ILE A 164 -1.63 7.17 8.71
C ILE A 164 -1.96 5.69 8.62
N GLU A 165 -2.92 5.36 7.76
CA GLU A 165 -3.25 4.00 7.38
C GLU A 165 -2.60 3.67 6.04
N GLN A 166 -1.95 2.51 5.96
CA GLN A 166 -1.38 1.95 4.74
C GLN A 166 -1.97 0.57 4.51
N ALA A 167 -2.83 0.45 3.50
CA ALA A 167 -3.54 -0.77 3.18
C ALA A 167 -2.98 -1.38 1.88
N TYR A 168 -2.21 -2.45 2.04
CA TYR A 168 -1.60 -3.21 0.97
C TYR A 168 -2.52 -4.34 0.49
N ALA A 169 -2.70 -4.47 -0.81
CA ALA A 169 -3.41 -5.57 -1.48
C ALA A 169 -2.94 -5.72 -2.93
N PRO A 170 -3.23 -6.82 -3.66
CA PRO A 170 -3.01 -6.86 -5.10
C PRO A 170 -3.90 -5.80 -5.78
N SER A 171 -3.40 -5.14 -6.82
CA SER A 171 -4.19 -4.17 -7.58
C SER A 171 -5.51 -4.79 -8.03
N SER A 172 -6.59 -4.04 -7.89
CA SER A 172 -7.92 -4.48 -8.37
C SER A 172 -8.04 -4.48 -9.90
N ILE A 173 -7.11 -3.83 -10.61
CA ILE A 173 -7.10 -3.70 -12.07
C ILE A 173 -6.08 -4.65 -12.70
N VAL A 174 -4.85 -4.68 -12.18
CA VAL A 174 -3.73 -5.49 -12.70
C VAL A 174 -3.04 -6.33 -11.59
N PRO A 175 -3.78 -7.23 -10.91
CA PRO A 175 -3.26 -7.99 -9.76
C PRO A 175 -2.08 -8.91 -10.10
N SER A 176 -1.92 -9.29 -11.37
CA SER A 176 -0.79 -10.11 -11.81
C SER A 176 0.53 -9.34 -11.85
N ALA A 177 0.49 -8.00 -11.84
CA ALA A 177 1.66 -7.15 -12.03
C ALA A 177 1.90 -6.17 -10.88
N LEU A 178 0.86 -5.69 -10.20
CA LEU A 178 0.97 -4.67 -9.15
C LEU A 178 0.26 -5.09 -7.85
N PHE A 179 0.88 -4.71 -6.74
CA PHE A 179 0.23 -4.41 -5.47
C PHE A 179 -0.10 -2.92 -5.40
N GLU A 180 -1.19 -2.60 -4.71
CA GLU A 180 -1.59 -1.25 -4.31
C GLU A 180 -1.39 -1.13 -2.79
N ASN A 181 -0.74 -0.06 -2.35
CA ASN A 181 -0.77 0.47 -1.00
C ASN A 181 -1.62 1.75 -1.01
N ARG A 182 -2.85 1.67 -0.49
CA ARG A 182 -3.70 2.84 -0.29
C ARG A 182 -3.27 3.55 0.98
N VAL A 183 -2.74 4.75 0.83
CA VAL A 183 -2.29 5.59 1.94
C VAL A 183 -3.40 6.57 2.30
N THR A 184 -3.82 6.54 3.57
CA THR A 184 -4.88 7.40 4.10
C THR A 184 -4.36 8.17 5.30
N ILE A 185 -4.18 9.48 5.14
CA ILE A 185 -3.75 10.38 6.22
C ILE A 185 -4.98 11.11 6.75
N THR A 186 -5.30 10.93 8.03
CA THR A 186 -6.48 11.55 8.66
C THR A 186 -6.06 12.47 9.80
N ASN A 187 -6.59 13.69 9.79
CA ASN A 187 -6.36 14.68 10.83
C ASN A 187 -7.57 14.80 11.75
N THR A 188 -7.40 14.47 13.03
CA THR A 188 -8.39 14.74 14.08
C THR A 188 -7.75 15.46 15.27
N THR A 189 -6.77 16.32 15.01
CA THR A 189 -5.95 16.99 16.04
C THR A 189 -6.67 18.16 16.71
N GLY A 190 -7.86 18.56 16.22
CA GLY A 190 -8.60 19.73 16.68
C GLY A 190 -8.15 21.03 16.01
N SER A 191 -7.24 20.96 15.04
CA SER A 191 -6.74 22.08 14.24
C SER A 191 -6.32 21.58 12.85
N ALA A 192 -6.19 22.49 11.89
CA ALA A 192 -5.57 22.18 10.61
C ALA A 192 -4.08 21.81 10.77
N ILE A 193 -3.59 20.97 9.85
CA ILE A 193 -2.17 20.68 9.62
C ILE A 193 -1.77 21.36 8.31
N ASP A 194 -0.86 22.32 8.38
CA ASP A 194 -0.25 22.96 7.21
C ASP A 194 1.01 22.21 6.77
N ASP A 195 1.46 22.45 5.54
CA ASP A 195 2.66 21.83 4.96
C ASP A 195 2.67 20.30 5.13
N LEU A 196 1.53 19.64 4.89
CA LEU A 196 1.43 18.19 4.97
C LEU A 196 2.30 17.56 3.88
N ARG A 197 3.42 16.95 4.30
CA ARG A 197 4.34 16.26 3.40
C ARG A 197 4.29 14.76 3.58
N TYR A 198 4.51 14.05 2.48
CA TYR A 198 4.72 12.60 2.47
C TYR A 198 5.96 12.28 1.63
N VAL A 199 6.79 11.37 2.13
CA VAL A 199 7.95 10.84 1.41
C VAL A 199 7.79 9.36 1.23
N ARG A 200 8.20 8.86 0.06
CA ARG A 200 8.53 7.46 -0.15
C ARG A 200 9.85 7.36 -0.89
N VAL A 201 10.71 6.46 -0.44
CA VAL A 201 12.05 6.25 -0.97
C VAL A 201 12.31 4.75 -1.06
N LEU A 202 13.05 4.34 -2.09
CA LEU A 202 13.61 3.01 -2.16
C LEU A 202 14.91 3.02 -2.97
N ASP A 203 15.74 2.04 -2.68
CA ASP A 203 16.89 1.69 -3.49
C ASP A 203 16.53 0.54 -4.44
N TRP A 204 16.91 0.67 -5.70
CA TRP A 204 16.66 -0.39 -6.67
C TRP A 204 17.89 -1.29 -6.75
N ASP A 205 17.65 -2.59 -6.68
CA ASP A 205 18.71 -3.60 -6.62
C ASP A 205 18.34 -4.77 -7.54
N VAL A 206 18.17 -4.45 -8.83
CA VAL A 206 17.37 -5.26 -9.75
C VAL A 206 18.15 -6.48 -10.27
N PRO A 207 17.66 -7.72 -10.02
CA PRO A 207 18.30 -8.92 -10.56
C PRO A 207 18.23 -8.99 -12.09
N PRO A 208 19.23 -9.61 -12.77
CA PRO A 208 20.41 -10.27 -12.20
C PRO A 208 21.62 -9.34 -11.98
N THR A 209 21.47 -8.02 -12.11
CA THR A 209 22.58 -7.04 -12.00
C THR A 209 22.40 -6.12 -10.81
N VAL A 210 22.13 -6.71 -9.64
CA VAL A 210 22.06 -6.03 -8.34
C VAL A 210 23.25 -5.06 -8.17
N PHE A 211 23.02 -3.86 -7.63
CA PHE A 211 23.96 -2.72 -7.53
C PHE A 211 24.37 -2.07 -8.86
N SER A 212 23.68 -2.40 -9.95
CA SER A 212 23.97 -1.93 -11.30
C SER A 212 22.72 -2.08 -12.15
N GLU A 213 21.72 -1.31 -11.82
CA GLU A 213 20.42 -1.28 -12.46
C GLU A 213 20.34 -0.15 -13.49
N THR A 214 19.20 -0.12 -14.17
CA THR A 214 18.78 0.96 -15.03
C THR A 214 17.46 1.48 -14.47
N VAL A 215 17.42 2.77 -14.18
CA VAL A 215 16.29 3.42 -13.54
C VAL A 215 15.72 4.50 -14.46
N SER A 216 14.40 4.50 -14.52
CA SER A 216 13.61 5.57 -15.12
C SER A 216 12.76 6.23 -14.04
N ILE A 217 12.51 7.53 -14.15
CA ILE A 217 11.49 8.26 -13.38
C ILE A 217 10.69 9.10 -14.37
N LEU A 218 9.38 8.94 -14.39
CA LEU A 218 8.48 9.54 -15.38
C LEU A 218 7.27 10.16 -14.69
N GLY A 219 6.81 11.31 -15.18
CA GLY A 219 5.60 12.01 -14.72
C GLY A 219 5.84 13.18 -13.76
N VAL A 220 7.11 13.50 -13.51
CA VAL A 220 7.55 14.59 -12.61
C VAL A 220 6.93 15.92 -12.99
N GLU A 221 7.01 16.30 -14.26
CA GLU A 221 6.58 17.61 -14.75
C GLU A 221 5.06 17.83 -14.69
N THR A 222 4.28 16.74 -14.60
CA THR A 222 2.82 16.82 -14.53
C THR A 222 2.28 16.74 -13.11
N THR A 223 3.07 16.27 -12.15
CA THR A 223 2.62 15.96 -10.79
C THR A 223 2.70 17.19 -9.89
N THR A 224 1.60 17.90 -9.74
CA THR A 224 1.63 19.23 -9.08
C THR A 224 1.89 19.18 -7.58
N ALA A 225 1.61 18.06 -6.91
CA ALA A 225 1.91 17.92 -5.48
C ALA A 225 3.35 17.44 -5.21
N LEU A 226 4.10 17.05 -6.25
CA LEU A 226 5.49 16.64 -6.11
C LEU A 226 6.34 17.87 -5.78
N GLU A 227 6.96 17.87 -4.60
CA GLU A 227 7.87 18.92 -4.16
C GLU A 227 9.31 18.59 -4.60
N HIS A 228 9.73 17.33 -4.40
CA HIS A 228 11.05 16.86 -4.83
C HIS A 228 11.03 15.42 -5.35
N SER A 229 11.87 15.14 -6.35
CA SER A 229 12.21 13.79 -6.80
C SER A 229 13.66 13.67 -7.24
N HIS A 230 14.29 12.53 -7.02
CA HIS A 230 15.63 12.24 -7.57
C HIS A 230 15.93 10.74 -7.51
N ASN A 231 17.07 10.35 -8.08
CA ASN A 231 17.47 8.96 -8.19
C ASN A 231 18.24 8.40 -6.96
N ASN A 232 18.14 9.02 -5.79
CA ASN A 232 18.93 8.58 -4.63
C ASN A 232 18.05 7.84 -3.61
N GLY A 233 18.08 6.52 -3.67
CA GLY A 233 17.36 5.63 -2.76
C GLY A 233 17.94 5.54 -1.35
N PHE A 234 19.12 6.12 -1.11
CA PHE A 234 19.84 6.04 0.17
C PHE A 234 19.53 7.21 1.11
N VAL A 235 18.63 8.12 0.72
CA VAL A 235 18.30 9.31 1.51
C VAL A 235 17.27 8.96 2.58
N THR A 236 17.38 9.64 3.71
CA THR A 236 16.41 9.61 4.80
C THR A 236 14.97 9.84 4.31
N PRO A 237 13.99 9.05 4.76
CA PRO A 237 12.58 9.28 4.44
C PRO A 237 11.93 10.41 5.29
N ASN A 238 12.68 11.12 6.13
CA ASN A 238 12.14 12.19 6.97
C ASN A 238 11.79 13.43 6.12
N PRO A 239 10.52 13.82 5.99
CA PRO A 239 10.13 14.94 5.11
C PRO A 239 10.50 16.34 5.63
N LEU A 240 11.12 16.44 6.80
CA LEU A 240 11.66 17.69 7.34
C LEU A 240 13.17 17.84 7.11
N ASP A 241 13.85 16.79 6.64
CA ASP A 241 15.25 16.92 6.29
C ASP A 241 15.37 17.75 4.99
N PRO A 242 16.28 18.74 4.95
CA PRO A 242 16.39 19.62 3.81
C PRO A 242 16.94 18.85 2.60
N ILE A 243 16.24 18.91 1.47
CA ILE A 243 16.74 18.37 0.19
C ILE A 243 17.66 19.40 -0.46
N ALA A 244 18.91 19.01 -0.66
CA ALA A 244 19.93 19.75 -1.39
C ALA A 244 20.18 19.12 -2.78
N PRO A 245 20.67 19.89 -3.76
CA PRO A 245 21.02 19.32 -5.07
C PRO A 245 22.05 18.20 -5.03
N THR A 246 22.85 18.12 -3.96
CA THR A 246 23.81 17.04 -3.71
C THR A 246 23.17 15.73 -3.28
N ASP A 247 21.89 15.74 -2.92
CA ASP A 247 21.17 14.54 -2.54
C ASP A 247 20.79 13.70 -3.76
N ALA A 248 20.69 14.29 -4.95
CA ALA A 248 20.64 13.52 -6.18
C ALA A 248 22.02 12.90 -6.48
N LEU A 249 22.10 11.57 -6.64
CA LEU A 249 23.34 10.89 -7.04
C LEU A 249 23.82 11.37 -8.41
N THR A 250 22.86 11.66 -9.30
CA THR A 250 23.11 12.34 -10.56
C THR A 250 22.37 13.68 -10.56
N PRO A 251 23.05 14.84 -10.52
CA PRO A 251 22.39 16.14 -10.40
C PRO A 251 21.31 16.43 -11.47
N ALA A 252 21.43 15.81 -12.65
CA ALA A 252 20.46 15.94 -13.73
C ALA A 252 19.16 15.15 -13.53
N THR A 253 18.99 14.42 -12.42
CA THR A 253 17.76 13.69 -12.07
C THR A 253 16.88 14.44 -11.07
N LEU A 254 17.40 15.53 -10.49
CA LEU A 254 16.66 16.32 -9.52
C LEU A 254 15.47 17.01 -10.19
N ASP A 255 14.29 16.69 -9.70
CA ASP A 255 12.99 17.30 -10.05
C ASP A 255 12.71 17.28 -11.56
N VAL A 256 13.19 16.24 -12.26
CA VAL A 256 12.94 16.03 -13.68
C VAL A 256 12.69 14.56 -13.99
N SER A 257 11.88 14.31 -15.02
CA SER A 257 11.78 12.96 -15.58
C SER A 257 13.07 12.58 -16.30
N PHE A 258 13.45 11.30 -16.21
CA PHE A 258 14.56 10.72 -16.95
C PHE A 258 14.26 9.27 -17.30
N THR A 259 14.92 8.79 -18.35
CA THR A 259 14.72 7.44 -18.87
C THR A 259 16.06 6.75 -18.98
N ASP A 260 16.09 5.50 -18.56
CA ASP A 260 17.18 4.55 -18.67
C ASP A 260 18.52 5.09 -18.17
N LEU A 261 18.49 5.80 -17.04
CA LEU A 261 19.73 6.16 -16.37
C LEU A 261 20.37 4.88 -15.86
N ASN A 262 21.62 4.64 -16.24
CA ASN A 262 22.34 3.42 -15.92
C ASN A 262 23.71 3.75 -15.29
N THR A 263 24.46 2.71 -14.93
CA THR A 263 25.88 2.71 -14.51
C THR A 263 26.20 3.03 -13.05
N ILE A 264 25.20 3.19 -12.19
CA ILE A 264 25.39 3.40 -10.75
C ILE A 264 24.34 2.63 -9.97
N ASP A 265 24.70 2.30 -8.73
CA ASP A 265 23.79 1.82 -7.68
C ASP A 265 22.88 2.99 -7.26
N HIS A 266 21.57 2.87 -7.51
CA HIS A 266 20.64 3.98 -7.32
C HIS A 266 19.17 3.55 -7.20
N GLY A 267 18.30 4.50 -6.86
CA GLY A 267 16.90 4.22 -6.56
C GLY A 267 15.97 5.33 -6.98
N ALA A 268 14.90 5.50 -6.21
CA ALA A 268 13.90 6.53 -6.42
C ALA A 268 13.50 7.18 -5.10
N TYR A 269 13.40 8.51 -5.11
CA TYR A 269 12.91 9.31 -4.01
C TYR A 269 11.79 10.21 -4.51
N PHE A 270 10.69 10.27 -3.76
CA PHE A 270 9.57 11.17 -4.03
C PHE A 270 9.08 11.81 -2.74
N GLN A 271 9.11 13.15 -2.68
CA GLN A 271 8.51 13.96 -1.63
C GLN A 271 7.34 14.76 -2.20
N PHE A 272 6.18 14.60 -1.61
CA PHE A 272 4.97 15.36 -1.92
C PHE A 272 4.69 16.40 -0.85
N ASN A 273 4.12 17.54 -1.25
CA ASN A 273 3.48 18.50 -0.37
C ASN A 273 2.01 18.66 -0.76
N PHE A 274 1.11 18.19 0.10
CA PHE A 274 -0.34 18.24 -0.11
C PHE A 274 -1.00 19.51 0.44
N GLY A 275 -0.21 20.44 1.01
CA GLY A 275 -0.71 21.68 1.58
C GLY A 275 -1.42 21.48 2.90
N THR A 276 -2.55 22.17 3.09
CA THR A 276 -3.32 22.15 4.34
C THR A 276 -4.31 20.98 4.37
N LEU A 277 -4.33 20.24 5.48
CA LEU A 277 -5.35 19.25 5.82
C LEU A 277 -6.16 19.76 7.02
N ALA A 278 -7.44 20.10 6.83
CA ALA A 278 -8.25 20.63 7.92
C ALA A 278 -8.55 19.56 8.99
N ASP A 279 -8.99 20.00 10.17
CA ASP A 279 -9.47 19.07 11.20
C ASP A 279 -10.72 18.31 10.71
N GLY A 280 -10.71 17.00 10.90
CA GLY A 280 -11.75 16.09 10.40
C GLY A 280 -11.60 15.70 8.92
N GLU A 281 -10.59 16.18 8.22
CA GLU A 281 -10.33 15.81 6.82
C GLU A 281 -9.34 14.65 6.67
N THR A 282 -9.41 14.02 5.49
CA THR A 282 -8.57 12.91 5.08
C THR A 282 -7.94 13.20 3.73
N ARG A 283 -6.66 12.88 3.57
CA ARG A 283 -5.95 12.82 2.29
C ARG A 283 -5.70 11.37 1.94
N GLU A 284 -6.18 10.94 0.77
CA GLU A 284 -5.96 9.61 0.23
C GLU A 284 -5.19 9.70 -1.10
N PHE A 285 -4.30 8.75 -1.32
CA PHE A 285 -3.59 8.49 -2.58
C PHE A 285 -3.09 7.03 -2.57
N SER A 286 -2.65 6.54 -3.73
CA SER A 286 -2.17 5.16 -3.86
C SER A 286 -0.71 5.12 -4.27
N VAL A 287 0.04 4.20 -3.67
CA VAL A 287 1.40 3.81 -4.04
C VAL A 287 1.34 2.39 -4.61
N PHE A 288 2.06 2.14 -5.69
CA PHE A 288 2.06 0.84 -6.37
C PHE A 288 3.46 0.24 -6.37
N TYR A 289 3.50 -1.07 -6.16
CA TYR A 289 4.72 -1.87 -6.18
C TYR A 289 4.48 -3.11 -7.02
N GLY A 290 5.42 -3.48 -7.88
CA GLY A 290 5.20 -4.66 -8.69
C GLY A 290 6.30 -4.97 -9.68
N ALA A 291 6.04 -5.95 -10.53
CA ALA A 291 6.92 -6.27 -11.64
C ALA A 291 6.14 -6.94 -12.77
N ALA A 292 6.63 -6.75 -13.99
CA ALA A 292 6.11 -7.39 -15.18
C ALA A 292 7.23 -7.98 -16.03
N LEU A 293 6.90 -8.93 -16.91
CA LEU A 293 7.86 -9.61 -17.78
C LEU A 293 8.28 -8.70 -18.96
N GLY A 294 9.17 -7.74 -18.69
CA GLY A 294 9.65 -6.76 -19.67
C GLY A 294 8.96 -5.40 -19.56
N GLU A 295 9.60 -4.39 -20.15
CA GLU A 295 9.16 -2.99 -20.09
C GLU A 295 7.79 -2.79 -20.73
N ALA A 296 7.55 -3.39 -21.90
CA ALA A 296 6.26 -3.28 -22.59
C ALA A 296 5.09 -3.84 -21.75
N ALA A 297 5.33 -4.85 -20.91
CA ALA A 297 4.32 -5.37 -19.99
C ALA A 297 4.15 -4.45 -18.77
N ALA A 298 5.22 -3.81 -18.30
CA ALA A 298 5.18 -2.80 -17.25
C ALA A 298 4.44 -1.54 -17.71
N ASP A 299 4.68 -1.05 -18.92
CA ASP A 299 3.94 0.05 -19.56
C ASP A 299 2.45 -0.24 -19.60
N ALA A 300 2.07 -1.46 -19.99
CA ALA A 300 0.67 -1.86 -20.04
C ALA A 300 0.02 -1.85 -18.65
N ALA A 301 0.74 -2.29 -17.62
CA ALA A 301 0.25 -2.27 -16.24
C ALA A 301 0.11 -0.83 -15.71
N VAL A 302 1.13 0.01 -15.93
CA VAL A 302 1.13 1.43 -15.55
C VAL A 302 0.01 2.19 -16.23
N ALA A 303 -0.19 1.97 -17.53
CA ALA A 303 -1.23 2.63 -18.29
C ALA A 303 -2.63 2.14 -17.91
N ALA A 304 -2.81 0.85 -17.63
CA ALA A 304 -4.08 0.28 -17.17
C ALA A 304 -4.49 0.81 -15.79
N GLU A 305 -3.54 0.94 -14.87
CA GLU A 305 -3.77 1.50 -13.53
C GLU A 305 -3.94 3.03 -13.57
N GLY A 306 -3.30 3.68 -14.55
CA GLY A 306 -3.27 5.13 -14.70
C GLY A 306 -2.33 5.78 -13.71
N LEU A 307 -1.10 5.27 -13.55
CA LEU A 307 -0.12 5.90 -12.67
C LEU A 307 0.31 7.26 -13.23
N GLU A 308 0.40 8.24 -12.35
CA GLU A 308 0.70 9.63 -12.66
C GLU A 308 2.20 9.92 -12.60
N LEU A 309 2.89 9.25 -11.67
CA LEU A 309 4.32 9.37 -11.40
C LEU A 309 4.85 7.99 -11.07
N TYR A 310 5.94 7.56 -11.68
CA TYR A 310 6.51 6.25 -11.39
C TYR A 310 8.00 6.17 -11.69
N SER A 311 8.61 5.15 -11.12
CA SER A 311 9.95 4.69 -11.41
C SER A 311 9.92 3.25 -11.92
N TYR A 312 10.74 2.99 -12.94
CA TYR A 312 11.10 1.62 -13.31
C TYR A 312 12.47 1.28 -12.79
N GLY A 313 12.59 0.05 -12.29
CA GLY A 313 13.87 -0.61 -12.03
C GLY A 313 14.04 -1.77 -13.00
N GLN A 314 15.14 -1.76 -13.75
CA GLN A 314 15.49 -2.79 -14.72
C GLN A 314 16.93 -3.23 -14.51
N HIS A 315 17.27 -4.46 -14.90
CA HIS A 315 18.66 -4.86 -14.90
C HIS A 315 19.42 -4.16 -16.05
N HIS A 316 20.70 -3.88 -15.86
CA HIS A 316 21.49 -3.08 -16.81
C HIS A 316 21.80 -3.79 -18.14
N ALA A 317 21.66 -5.12 -18.23
CA ALA A 317 22.07 -5.85 -19.43
C ALA A 317 21.01 -5.87 -20.55
N ASP A 318 19.76 -5.49 -20.28
CA ASP A 318 18.70 -5.27 -21.28
C ASP A 318 17.84 -4.06 -20.88
N PRO A 319 18.41 -2.84 -20.89
CA PRO A 319 17.73 -1.65 -20.38
C PRO A 319 16.55 -1.21 -21.26
N LEU A 320 16.48 -1.64 -22.52
CA LEU A 320 15.39 -1.29 -23.44
C LEU A 320 14.28 -2.34 -23.48
N GLY A 321 14.61 -3.60 -23.20
CA GLY A 321 13.63 -4.68 -23.15
C GLY A 321 13.09 -4.92 -21.74
N GLY A 322 13.88 -4.58 -20.72
CA GLY A 322 13.54 -4.75 -19.32
C GLY A 322 13.32 -6.21 -18.92
N THR A 323 13.96 -7.16 -19.64
CA THR A 323 13.86 -8.59 -19.32
C THR A 323 14.78 -8.96 -18.15
N PRO A 324 14.68 -10.13 -17.49
CA PRO A 324 13.50 -10.97 -17.44
C PRO A 324 12.30 -10.27 -16.76
N ALA A 325 12.51 -9.19 -15.99
CA ALA A 325 11.45 -8.42 -15.37
C ALA A 325 11.79 -6.92 -15.26
N THR A 326 10.78 -6.08 -15.45
CA THR A 326 10.80 -4.64 -15.13
C THR A 326 10.00 -4.44 -13.86
N PHE A 327 10.66 -3.92 -12.83
CA PHE A 327 10.04 -3.60 -11.55
C PHE A 327 9.44 -2.20 -11.61
N ILE A 328 8.34 -2.02 -10.87
CA ILE A 328 7.47 -0.86 -10.95
C ILE A 328 7.27 -0.33 -9.54
N PHE A 329 7.49 0.98 -9.38
CA PHE A 329 7.17 1.74 -8.18
C PHE A 329 6.47 3.04 -8.61
N GLY A 330 5.26 3.32 -8.17
CA GLY A 330 4.57 4.51 -8.67
C GLY A 330 3.37 4.98 -7.85
N PHE A 331 2.74 6.05 -8.31
CA PHE A 331 1.74 6.81 -7.57
C PHE A 331 0.53 7.16 -8.42
N LYS A 332 -0.61 7.30 -7.75
CA LYS A 332 -1.88 7.77 -8.32
C LYS A 332 -2.60 8.66 -7.31
N ASP A 333 -3.41 9.58 -7.81
CA ASP A 333 -4.16 10.56 -7.02
C ASP A 333 -3.23 11.54 -6.25
N VAL A 334 -2.03 11.77 -6.79
CA VAL A 334 -1.01 12.70 -6.26
C VAL A 334 -0.99 14.03 -7.03
N GLY A 335 -1.98 14.27 -7.88
CA GLY A 335 -2.15 15.53 -8.60
C GLY A 335 -1.37 15.60 -9.91
N GLY A 336 -0.98 14.46 -10.46
CA GLY A 336 -0.41 14.35 -11.80
C GLY A 336 -1.41 13.88 -12.84
N SER A 337 -0.90 13.64 -14.05
CA SER A 337 -1.64 12.99 -15.13
C SER A 337 -0.77 11.89 -15.73
N PRO A 338 -1.34 10.73 -16.12
CA PRO A 338 -0.54 9.65 -16.68
C PRO A 338 0.33 10.13 -17.85
N PRO A 339 1.66 9.90 -17.83
CA PRO A 339 2.57 10.36 -18.89
C PRO A 339 2.24 9.76 -20.26
N ASN A 340 1.75 8.51 -20.27
CA ASN A 340 1.35 7.76 -21.45
C ASN A 340 -0.11 7.29 -21.28
N PRO A 341 -1.11 8.17 -21.47
CA PRO A 341 -2.50 7.81 -21.22
C PRO A 341 -2.97 6.77 -22.24
N VAL A 342 -3.69 5.74 -21.78
CA VAL A 342 -4.43 4.85 -22.69
C VAL A 342 -5.46 5.71 -23.43
N PRO A 343 -5.51 5.69 -24.78
CA PRO A 343 -6.55 6.40 -25.50
C PRO A 343 -7.92 5.92 -25.00
N GLU A 344 -8.72 6.85 -24.47
CA GLU A 344 -10.08 6.58 -24.01
C GLU A 344 -10.79 5.66 -25.01
N PRO A 345 -11.33 4.50 -24.58
CA PRO A 345 -12.01 3.61 -25.49
C PRO A 345 -13.07 4.43 -26.21
N SER A 346 -13.12 4.25 -27.53
CA SER A 346 -13.97 4.97 -28.49
C SER A 346 -15.49 4.87 -28.20
N THR A 347 -15.91 4.51 -27.00
CA THR A 347 -17.25 4.52 -26.42
C THR A 347 -18.04 5.79 -26.77
N TYR A 348 -17.41 6.96 -26.81
CA TYR A 348 -18.06 8.19 -27.31
C TYR A 348 -18.33 8.16 -28.81
N VAL A 349 -17.39 7.65 -29.61
CA VAL A 349 -17.56 7.44 -31.05
C VAL A 349 -18.59 6.34 -31.32
N MET A 350 -18.60 5.25 -30.55
CA MET A 350 -19.57 4.17 -30.66
C MET A 350 -20.96 4.60 -30.20
N ALA A 351 -21.07 5.41 -29.14
CA ALA A 351 -22.33 6.03 -28.72
C ALA A 351 -22.84 7.04 -29.76
N ALA A 352 -21.95 7.86 -30.33
CA ALA A 352 -22.29 8.79 -31.41
C ALA A 352 -22.73 8.05 -32.68
N LEU A 353 -22.03 6.98 -33.07
CA LEU A 353 -22.41 6.12 -34.20
C LEU A 353 -23.73 5.40 -33.93
N GLY A 354 -23.98 4.95 -32.70
CA GLY A 354 -25.26 4.37 -32.28
C GLY A 354 -26.42 5.36 -32.39
N LEU A 355 -26.22 6.61 -31.97
CA LEU A 355 -27.20 7.70 -32.08
C LEU A 355 -27.46 8.09 -33.56
N ILE A 356 -26.42 8.14 -34.39
CA ILE A 356 -26.53 8.37 -35.84
C ILE A 356 -27.27 7.21 -36.52
N GLY A 357 -27.01 5.96 -36.13
CA GLY A 357 -27.73 4.78 -36.61
C GLY A 357 -29.22 4.82 -36.27
N LEU A 358 -29.58 5.19 -35.04
CA LEU A 358 -30.95 5.32 -34.57
C LEU A 358 -31.73 6.42 -35.30
N THR A 359 -31.11 7.57 -35.54
CA THR A 359 -31.74 8.68 -36.29
C THR A 359 -31.94 8.30 -37.76
N SER A 360 -30.94 7.67 -38.38
CA SER A 360 -31.01 7.15 -39.76
C SER A 360 -32.12 6.10 -39.93
N TYR A 361 -32.27 5.20 -38.96
CA TYR A 361 -33.34 4.20 -38.95
C TYR A 361 -34.73 4.83 -38.84
N ARG A 362 -34.90 5.83 -37.96
CA ARG A 362 -36.17 6.56 -37.79
C ARG A 362 -36.56 7.34 -39.04
N LEU A 363 -35.59 7.92 -39.76
CA LEU A 363 -35.84 8.64 -41.01
C LEU A 363 -36.27 7.71 -42.15
N ARG A 364 -35.72 6.47 -42.21
CA ARG A 364 -36.14 5.48 -43.20
C ARG A 364 -37.56 4.93 -42.96
N ARG A 365 -38.01 4.81 -41.71
CA ARG A 365 -39.38 4.35 -41.39
C ARG A 365 -40.48 5.39 -41.68
N ARG A 366 -40.12 6.65 -41.95
CA ARG A 366 -41.06 7.74 -42.24
C ARG A 366 -41.23 8.02 -43.74
N ARG A 367 -40.59 7.24 -44.60
CA ARG A 367 -40.80 7.24 -46.07
C ARG A 367 -41.57 5.98 -46.45
#